data_AF-A0A7C4TBP9-F1
#
_entry.id   AF-A0A7C4TBP9-F1
#
_cell.length_a   1.000
_cell.length_b   1.000
_cell.length_c   1.000
_cell.angle_alpha   90.00
_cell.angle_beta   90.00
_cell.angle_gamma   90.00
#
_symmetry.space_group_name_H-M   'P 1'
#
loop_
_entity.id
_entity.type
_entity.pdbx_description
1 polymer ?
#
loop_
_entity_poly.entity_id
_entity_poly.type
_entity_poly.pdbx_seq_one_letter_code
_entity_poly.pdbx_strand_id
1 'polypeptide(L)'
;MRAPAAPSQSSSTPSKHRRGDKRSPPRIGYGRADRRAGRRRPDSRAFRRPSKAFIGAARVEAFVSFRAGPSVFKDPSKLSFDYVPEKMRHRDGQMQRLFSYFRPIAEAGASSNAFLYGPVGTGKTHTAKRFCQDFRKFAAEHDRAVDFYPVNCRQRMGDDAVLLALVRHFDPHFPERGFSIAEKLETLRRHLEKLKIHFIVILDEVDALLKKSGADLIYSFARIAEESTAAKGNISMMLISQRPNALEYMDRAALSTFRRSNVVEFPPYDRKELRDILADRVGLAMHPGTVGEDLVDMIADIAAEFGDARYAIELLEKAGMLADEESAEEVVPEHVRGAKAHVHPTDVQDRLARLDVPKKLILLAIARKIRKKAYITMGDAESSYEVVCEEYGEKPRAHTQLWKYVRDLDALGLIDTKLSGEGVVGKTTLISLPEIPAKVLCDNLERSLKRRR
;
A
#
# COMPACT_ATOMS: atom_id res chain seq x y z
N MET A 1 22.87 -50.25 46.09
CA MET A 1 23.21 -50.14 47.53
C MET A 1 23.12 -48.68 47.95
N ARG A 2 22.43 -48.41 49.07
CA ARG A 2 22.21 -47.12 49.78
C ARG A 2 21.27 -46.08 49.17
N ALA A 3 20.02 -46.13 49.62
CA ALA A 3 19.22 -44.97 50.05
C ALA A 3 19.53 -44.66 51.55
N PRO A 4 18.83 -43.78 52.31
CA PRO A 4 17.79 -42.76 52.01
C PRO A 4 17.98 -41.41 52.78
N ALA A 5 17.08 -40.42 52.60
CA ALA A 5 16.38 -39.66 53.67
C ALA A 5 15.65 -38.38 53.17
N ALA A 6 14.33 -38.33 53.38
CA ALA A 6 13.52 -37.12 53.63
C ALA A 6 13.35 -36.96 55.18
N PRO A 7 12.50 -36.10 55.83
CA PRO A 7 11.44 -35.17 55.36
C PRO A 7 11.25 -33.87 56.24
N SER A 8 10.08 -33.20 56.12
CA SER A 8 9.28 -32.39 57.11
C SER A 8 8.97 -30.93 56.69
N GLN A 9 7.70 -30.56 56.37
CA GLN A 9 6.54 -30.12 57.21
C GLN A 9 6.71 -28.67 57.76
N SER A 10 5.73 -27.76 57.93
CA SER A 10 4.26 -27.68 57.76
C SER A 10 3.74 -26.29 58.21
N SER A 11 2.54 -25.89 57.77
CA SER A 11 1.54 -25.01 58.46
C SER A 11 1.86 -23.50 58.59
N SER A 12 0.96 -22.50 58.64
CA SER A 12 -0.48 -22.40 58.92
C SER A 12 -1.02 -20.99 58.58
N THR A 13 -2.27 -20.90 58.11
CA THR A 13 -3.15 -19.70 58.10
C THR A 13 -3.64 -19.31 59.51
N PRO A 14 -4.22 -18.10 59.75
CA PRO A 14 -5.70 -17.97 59.66
C PRO A 14 -6.25 -16.58 59.23
N SER A 15 -7.54 -16.63 58.84
CA SER A 15 -8.41 -15.55 58.36
C SER A 15 -8.82 -14.51 59.42
N LYS A 16 -9.36 -13.36 58.98
CA LYS A 16 -10.47 -12.66 59.68
C LYS A 16 -11.40 -11.90 58.72
N HIS A 17 -12.69 -12.05 59.01
CA HIS A 17 -13.89 -11.49 58.41
C HIS A 17 -14.00 -9.95 58.34
N ARG A 18 -14.81 -9.46 57.38
CA ARG A 18 -16.01 -8.66 57.71
C ARG A 18 -17.03 -8.62 56.56
N ARG A 19 -18.30 -8.79 56.96
CA ARG A 19 -19.54 -8.73 56.17
C ARG A 19 -20.08 -7.30 56.10
N GLY A 20 -20.96 -7.06 55.11
CA GLY A 20 -22.06 -6.10 55.13
C GLY A 20 -22.08 -5.22 53.88
N ASP A 21 -23.20 -4.84 53.28
CA ASP A 21 -24.61 -5.24 53.33
C ASP A 21 -25.27 -4.64 52.06
N LYS A 22 -26.47 -5.11 51.75
CA LYS A 22 -27.36 -4.83 50.62
C LYS A 22 -27.61 -3.33 50.36
N ARG A 23 -27.85 -2.97 49.08
CA ARG A 23 -29.14 -2.42 48.57
C ARG A 23 -29.02 -1.89 47.12
N SER A 24 -29.93 -2.36 46.27
CA SER A 24 -30.25 -1.85 44.93
C SER A 24 -31.35 -0.74 45.03
N PRO A 25 -31.66 -0.01 43.93
CA PRO A 25 -32.02 1.42 43.92
C PRO A 25 -33.54 1.70 43.91
N PRO A 26 -33.98 2.98 43.93
CA PRO A 26 -35.32 3.33 43.49
C PRO A 26 -35.34 3.86 42.03
N ARG A 27 -36.37 3.39 41.32
CA ARG A 27 -36.87 3.90 40.03
C ARG A 27 -37.77 5.12 40.25
N ILE A 28 -37.69 6.11 39.36
CA ILE A 28 -38.73 7.12 39.05
C ILE A 28 -38.50 7.42 37.54
N GLY A 29 -39.44 7.47 36.59
CA GLY A 29 -40.89 7.64 36.63
C GLY A 29 -41.26 8.71 35.58
N TYR A 30 -41.77 8.24 34.43
CA TYR A 30 -42.53 8.88 33.33
C TYR A 30 -42.69 10.42 33.22
N GLY A 31 -42.58 10.92 31.98
CA GLY A 31 -43.17 12.20 31.54
C GLY A 31 -43.13 12.42 30.03
N ARG A 32 -44.18 11.98 29.31
CA ARG A 32 -44.51 12.41 27.94
C ARG A 32 -45.17 13.79 27.98
N ALA A 33 -44.90 14.64 26.99
CA ALA A 33 -45.83 15.70 26.58
C ALA A 33 -45.68 16.02 25.09
N ASP A 34 -46.73 15.69 24.33
CA ASP A 34 -47.08 16.25 23.02
C ASP A 34 -47.56 17.70 23.16
N ARG A 35 -47.37 18.53 22.12
CA ARG A 35 -48.45 19.16 21.30
C ARG A 35 -48.03 20.49 20.63
N ARG A 36 -48.07 20.43 19.30
CA ARG A 36 -48.48 21.41 18.25
C ARG A 36 -49.10 22.76 18.68
N ALA A 37 -48.65 23.82 17.98
CA ALA A 37 -49.44 24.86 17.27
C ALA A 37 -48.44 25.82 16.59
N GLY A 38 -48.53 26.35 15.36
CA GLY A 38 -49.64 26.56 14.43
C GLY A 38 -49.95 28.07 14.33
N ARG A 39 -49.68 28.70 13.16
CA ARG A 39 -50.13 30.03 12.61
C ARG A 39 -48.98 31.00 12.30
N ARG A 40 -49.01 31.93 11.35
CA ARG A 40 -49.71 32.21 10.06
C ARG A 40 -48.94 33.43 9.48
N ARG A 41 -48.76 33.52 8.15
CA ARG A 41 -48.26 34.74 7.48
C ARG A 41 -49.33 35.85 7.47
N PRO A 42 -48.91 37.11 7.27
CA PRO A 42 -49.58 37.93 6.26
C PRO A 42 -48.60 38.68 5.35
N ASP A 43 -49.16 39.13 4.24
CA ASP A 43 -48.50 39.69 3.06
C ASP A 43 -48.64 41.23 2.99
N SER A 44 -47.64 41.84 2.33
CA SER A 44 -47.75 43.00 1.44
C SER A 44 -47.69 44.47 1.94
N ARG A 45 -46.74 45.18 1.29
CA ARG A 45 -46.72 46.57 0.76
C ARG A 45 -46.15 47.76 1.57
N ALA A 46 -44.92 48.09 1.15
CA ALA A 46 -44.47 49.36 0.55
C ALA A 46 -44.31 50.62 1.43
N PHE A 47 -43.05 51.02 1.64
CA PHE A 47 -42.63 52.43 1.72
C PHE A 47 -41.25 52.58 1.07
N ARG A 48 -41.05 53.62 0.25
CA ARG A 48 -39.86 53.87 -0.57
C ARG A 48 -39.17 55.18 -0.14
N ARG A 49 -37.82 55.19 -0.24
CA ARG A 49 -36.81 56.29 -0.29
C ARG A 49 -35.90 56.44 0.95
N PRO A 50 -34.65 56.94 0.81
CA PRO A 50 -33.62 56.54 -0.15
C PRO A 50 -32.20 56.38 0.48
N SER A 51 -31.34 55.65 -0.24
CA SER A 51 -29.87 55.71 -0.33
C SER A 51 -29.02 56.07 0.92
N LYS A 52 -28.27 55.09 1.43
CA LYS A 52 -26.85 55.27 1.78
C LYS A 52 -26.06 54.05 1.32
N ALA A 53 -25.05 54.32 0.51
CA ALA A 53 -24.07 53.35 0.04
C ALA A 53 -23.32 52.76 1.24
N PHE A 54 -23.30 51.43 1.32
CA PHE A 54 -22.31 50.68 2.09
C PHE A 54 -21.66 49.70 1.12
N ILE A 55 -20.35 49.86 0.95
CA ILE A 55 -19.48 48.93 0.24
C ILE A 55 -19.44 47.66 1.09
N GLY A 56 -20.32 46.71 0.74
CA GLY A 56 -20.35 45.38 1.34
C GLY A 56 -19.30 44.51 0.66
N ALA A 57 -18.32 44.06 1.45
CA ALA A 57 -17.29 43.11 1.06
C ALA A 57 -17.89 41.97 0.22
N ALA A 58 -17.35 41.76 -0.97
CA ALA A 58 -17.65 40.59 -1.79
C ALA A 58 -17.25 39.35 -0.97
N ARG A 59 -18.25 38.71 -0.39
CA ARG A 59 -18.12 37.37 0.15
C ARG A 59 -17.94 36.48 -1.07
N VAL A 60 -16.68 36.20 -1.41
CA VAL A 60 -16.33 35.15 -2.35
C VAL A 60 -16.75 33.86 -1.66
N GLU A 61 -18.00 33.45 -1.86
CA GLU A 61 -18.38 32.08 -1.62
C GLU A 61 -17.57 31.25 -2.61
N ALA A 62 -16.46 30.69 -2.13
CA ALA A 62 -15.77 29.63 -2.82
C ALA A 62 -16.77 28.47 -2.94
N PHE A 63 -17.53 28.47 -4.03
CA PHE A 63 -18.28 27.31 -4.47
C PHE A 63 -17.24 26.25 -4.81
N VAL A 64 -16.95 25.37 -3.86
CA VAL A 64 -16.30 24.09 -4.16
C VAL A 64 -17.32 23.32 -4.99
N SER A 65 -17.17 23.42 -6.30
CA SER A 65 -17.93 22.62 -7.23
C SER A 65 -17.45 21.18 -7.05
N PHE A 66 -18.29 20.33 -6.46
CA PHE A 66 -18.15 18.88 -6.57
C PHE A 66 -18.49 18.51 -8.02
N ARG A 67 -17.60 18.82 -8.97
CA ARG A 67 -17.84 18.52 -10.38
C ARG A 67 -17.90 17.01 -10.57
N ALA A 68 -19.04 16.53 -11.02
CA ALA A 68 -19.15 15.32 -11.85
C ALA A 68 -18.75 15.69 -13.29
N GLY A 69 -17.49 16.09 -13.47
CA GLY A 69 -16.90 16.25 -14.81
C GLY A 69 -16.64 14.88 -15.44
N PRO A 70 -16.34 14.81 -16.75
CA PRO A 70 -15.79 13.60 -17.34
C PRO A 70 -14.52 13.23 -16.57
N SER A 71 -14.49 12.02 -16.01
CA SER A 71 -13.35 11.49 -15.26
C SER A 71 -12.65 10.44 -16.11
N VAL A 72 -11.33 10.36 -16.02
CA VAL A 72 -10.56 9.28 -16.63
C VAL A 72 -10.80 7.94 -15.92
N PHE A 73 -11.32 7.96 -14.68
CA PHE A 73 -11.61 6.79 -13.87
C PHE A 73 -13.01 6.25 -14.10
N LYS A 74 -13.09 4.94 -14.29
CA LYS A 74 -14.32 4.14 -14.25
C LYS A 74 -14.60 3.63 -12.83
N ASP A 75 -13.57 3.13 -12.16
CA ASP A 75 -13.65 2.62 -10.79
C ASP A 75 -12.30 2.84 -10.07
N PRO A 76 -12.10 4.00 -9.42
CA PRO A 76 -10.84 4.31 -8.74
C PRO A 76 -10.58 3.36 -7.56
N SER A 77 -11.59 2.68 -7.01
CA SER A 77 -11.40 1.71 -5.92
C SER A 77 -10.50 0.53 -6.31
N LYS A 78 -10.38 0.25 -7.62
CA LYS A 78 -9.50 -0.80 -8.17
C LYS A 78 -8.02 -0.43 -8.11
N LEU A 79 -7.67 0.83 -7.85
CA LEU A 79 -6.29 1.28 -7.64
C LEU A 79 -5.92 1.34 -6.15
N SER A 80 -6.90 1.23 -5.26
CA SER A 80 -6.67 1.20 -3.81
C SER A 80 -5.70 0.07 -3.42
N PHE A 81 -4.84 0.37 -2.44
CA PHE A 81 -3.94 -0.62 -1.83
C PHE A 81 -4.66 -1.75 -1.08
N ASP A 82 -5.95 -1.60 -0.79
CA ASP A 82 -6.76 -2.65 -0.16
C ASP A 82 -7.42 -3.58 -1.17
N TYR A 83 -7.44 -3.22 -2.46
CA TYR A 83 -8.07 -4.03 -3.50
C TYR A 83 -7.23 -5.26 -3.84
N VAL A 84 -7.80 -6.43 -3.58
CA VAL A 84 -7.25 -7.74 -3.95
C VAL A 84 -7.82 -8.17 -5.30
N PRO A 85 -6.99 -8.28 -6.36
CA PRO A 85 -7.45 -8.67 -7.68
C PRO A 85 -7.83 -10.16 -7.69
N GLU A 86 -8.69 -10.55 -8.64
CA GLU A 86 -9.09 -11.94 -8.77
C GLU A 86 -7.96 -12.85 -9.26
N LYS A 87 -7.07 -12.31 -10.09
CA LYS A 87 -5.90 -13.02 -10.58
C LYS A 87 -4.65 -12.32 -10.09
N MET A 88 -3.75 -13.08 -9.46
CA MET A 88 -2.45 -12.59 -9.01
C MET A 88 -1.41 -12.83 -10.11
N ARG A 89 -1.31 -11.89 -11.07
CA ARG A 89 -0.31 -11.93 -12.16
C ARG A 89 1.10 -12.16 -11.60
N HIS A 90 1.86 -13.04 -12.25
CA HIS A 90 3.27 -13.36 -11.93
C HIS A 90 3.50 -13.86 -10.50
N ARG A 91 2.45 -14.38 -9.84
CA ARG A 91 2.53 -14.99 -8.51
C ARG A 91 1.92 -16.39 -8.46
N ASP A 92 1.71 -17.02 -9.62
CA ASP A 92 1.19 -18.38 -9.74
C ASP A 92 2.07 -19.40 -9.02
N GLY A 93 3.40 -19.27 -9.14
CA GLY A 93 4.35 -20.15 -8.43
C GLY A 93 4.26 -20.02 -6.91
N GLN A 94 4.13 -18.80 -6.38
CA GLN A 94 3.94 -18.55 -4.96
C GLN A 94 2.58 -19.10 -4.48
N MET A 95 1.52 -18.90 -5.27
CA MET A 95 0.18 -19.47 -4.99
C MET A 95 0.21 -21.00 -4.92
N GLN A 96 0.90 -21.66 -5.86
CA GLN A 96 1.05 -23.13 -5.87
C GLN A 96 1.85 -23.64 -4.66
N ARG A 97 2.90 -22.93 -4.24
CA ARG A 97 3.66 -23.27 -3.02
C ARG A 97 2.79 -23.16 -1.77
N LEU A 98 2.04 -22.06 -1.63
CA LEU A 98 1.09 -21.88 -0.53
C LEU A 98 0.04 -22.99 -0.54
N PHE A 99 -0.52 -23.33 -1.70
CA PHE A 99 -1.46 -24.44 -1.82
C PHE A 99 -0.85 -25.76 -1.35
N SER A 100 0.37 -26.07 -1.78
CA SER A 100 1.09 -27.29 -1.36
C SER A 100 1.30 -27.36 0.15
N TYR A 101 1.58 -26.23 0.81
CA TYR A 101 1.76 -26.18 2.26
C TYR A 101 0.45 -26.30 3.02
N PHE A 102 -0.63 -25.69 2.54
CA PHE A 102 -1.91 -25.62 3.26
C PHE A 102 -2.88 -26.74 2.89
N ARG A 103 -2.65 -27.49 1.80
CA ARG A 103 -3.45 -28.66 1.40
C ARG A 103 -3.76 -29.65 2.53
N PRO A 104 -2.84 -29.98 3.47
CA PRO A 104 -3.14 -30.86 4.61
C PRO A 104 -4.28 -30.38 5.52
N ILE A 105 -4.61 -29.08 5.52
CA ILE A 105 -5.74 -28.53 6.27
C ILE A 105 -7.07 -29.06 5.73
N ALA A 106 -7.20 -29.14 4.40
CA ALA A 106 -8.40 -29.65 3.75
C ALA A 106 -8.48 -31.18 3.86
N GLU A 107 -7.35 -31.88 3.67
CA GLU A 107 -7.33 -33.35 3.61
C GLU A 107 -7.36 -34.04 4.98
N ALA A 108 -6.63 -33.50 5.96
CA ALA A 108 -6.43 -34.15 7.26
C ALA A 108 -6.85 -33.27 8.45
N GLY A 109 -7.26 -32.02 8.20
CA GLY A 109 -7.52 -31.04 9.27
C GLY A 109 -6.28 -30.69 10.09
N ALA A 110 -5.09 -30.99 9.56
CA ALA A 110 -3.82 -30.71 10.21
C ALA A 110 -3.48 -29.22 10.10
N SER A 111 -2.87 -28.66 11.14
CA SER A 111 -2.35 -27.30 11.09
C SER A 111 -1.15 -27.18 10.14
N SER A 112 -1.03 -26.04 9.48
CA SER A 112 0.11 -25.74 8.62
C SER A 112 0.51 -24.28 8.78
N ASN A 113 1.79 -24.02 8.59
CA ASN A 113 2.37 -22.69 8.72
C ASN A 113 3.19 -22.35 7.47
N ALA A 114 3.19 -21.08 7.07
CA ALA A 114 4.09 -20.58 6.03
C ALA A 114 4.71 -19.23 6.41
N PHE A 115 5.94 -19.02 5.95
CA PHE A 115 6.65 -17.75 6.06
C PHE A 115 6.86 -17.15 4.66
N LEU A 116 6.34 -15.95 4.46
CA LEU A 116 6.43 -15.19 3.22
C LEU A 116 7.38 -14.02 3.44
N TYR A 117 8.41 -13.90 2.60
CA TYR A 117 9.32 -12.76 2.69
C TYR A 117 9.64 -12.16 1.32
N GLY A 118 10.04 -10.89 1.34
CA GLY A 118 10.47 -10.15 0.16
C GLY A 118 10.25 -8.65 0.31
N PRO A 119 10.86 -7.81 -0.54
CA PRO A 119 10.78 -6.35 -0.45
C PRO A 119 9.35 -5.78 -0.46
N VAL A 120 9.18 -4.49 -0.16
CA VAL A 120 7.88 -3.82 -0.26
C VAL A 120 7.35 -3.92 -1.71
N GLY A 121 6.03 -3.90 -1.89
CA GLY A 121 5.44 -3.89 -3.24
C GLY A 121 5.40 -5.21 -3.98
N THR A 122 6.06 -6.27 -3.49
CA THR A 122 6.17 -7.55 -4.22
C THR A 122 4.93 -8.44 -4.19
N GLY A 123 3.82 -7.98 -3.61
CA GLY A 123 2.53 -8.69 -3.65
C GLY A 123 2.27 -9.69 -2.51
N LYS A 124 3.11 -9.75 -1.47
CA LYS A 124 2.97 -10.71 -0.34
C LYS A 124 1.58 -10.72 0.30
N THR A 125 1.14 -9.59 0.84
CA THR A 125 -0.16 -9.46 1.54
C THR A 125 -1.35 -9.76 0.64
N HIS A 126 -1.31 -9.29 -0.61
CA HIS A 126 -2.36 -9.54 -1.60
C HIS A 126 -2.44 -11.02 -1.97
N THR A 127 -1.29 -11.66 -2.19
CA THR A 127 -1.20 -13.11 -2.48
C THR A 127 -1.72 -13.92 -1.30
N ALA A 128 -1.34 -13.57 -0.07
CA ALA A 128 -1.83 -14.23 1.15
C ALA A 128 -3.35 -14.14 1.30
N LYS A 129 -3.92 -12.94 1.13
CA LYS A 129 -5.37 -12.72 1.18
C LYS A 129 -6.09 -13.48 0.07
N ARG A 130 -5.60 -13.40 -1.18
CA ARG A 130 -6.22 -14.08 -2.32
C ARG A 130 -6.16 -15.60 -2.15
N PHE A 131 -4.99 -16.12 -1.75
CA PHE A 131 -4.81 -17.52 -1.40
C PHE A 131 -5.86 -17.99 -0.40
N CYS A 132 -6.05 -17.26 0.71
CA CYS A 132 -7.02 -17.68 1.73
C CYS A 132 -8.48 -17.63 1.23
N GLN A 133 -8.82 -16.67 0.35
CA GLN A 133 -10.14 -16.61 -0.29
C GLN A 133 -10.39 -17.82 -1.20
N ASP A 134 -9.42 -18.18 -2.02
CA ASP A 134 -9.52 -19.32 -2.94
C ASP A 134 -9.48 -20.65 -2.17
N PHE A 135 -8.59 -20.75 -1.17
CA PHE A 135 -8.44 -21.92 -0.32
C PHE A 135 -9.68 -22.20 0.51
N ARG A 136 -10.38 -21.17 0.98
CA ARG A 136 -11.68 -21.32 1.67
C ARG A 136 -12.72 -22.01 0.79
N LYS A 137 -12.76 -21.71 -0.51
CA LYS A 137 -13.68 -22.37 -1.45
C LYS A 137 -13.28 -23.83 -1.66
N PHE A 138 -11.99 -24.07 -1.93
CA PHE A 138 -11.45 -25.43 -2.08
C PHE A 138 -11.67 -26.30 -0.84
N ALA A 139 -11.46 -25.76 0.36
CA ALA A 139 -11.66 -26.49 1.61
C ALA A 139 -13.13 -26.81 1.86
N ALA A 140 -14.06 -25.93 1.46
CA ALA A 140 -15.49 -26.19 1.56
C ALA A 140 -15.93 -27.38 0.69
N GLU A 141 -15.29 -27.60 -0.46
CA GLU A 141 -15.51 -28.79 -1.31
C GLU A 141 -15.03 -30.10 -0.65
N HIS A 142 -14.20 -30.00 0.39
CA HIS A 142 -13.69 -31.11 1.20
C HIS A 142 -14.33 -31.16 2.60
N ASP A 143 -15.55 -30.61 2.75
CA ASP A 143 -16.31 -30.53 4.01
C ASP A 143 -15.53 -29.88 5.17
N ARG A 144 -14.62 -28.96 4.83
CA ARG A 144 -13.77 -28.25 5.80
C ARG A 144 -14.12 -26.77 5.84
N ALA A 145 -14.70 -26.34 6.96
CA ALA A 145 -14.94 -24.92 7.20
C ALA A 145 -13.63 -24.20 7.52
N VAL A 146 -13.22 -23.28 6.66
CA VAL A 146 -12.02 -22.44 6.83
C VAL A 146 -12.44 -20.98 6.94
N ASP A 147 -11.83 -20.26 7.88
CA ASP A 147 -11.90 -18.81 7.95
C ASP A 147 -10.51 -18.22 8.11
N PHE A 148 -10.34 -16.93 7.82
CA PHE A 148 -9.03 -16.29 7.92
C PHE A 148 -9.16 -14.83 8.33
N TYR A 149 -8.11 -14.30 8.97
CA TYR A 149 -8.06 -12.89 9.32
C TYR A 149 -6.64 -12.33 9.21
N PRO A 150 -6.44 -11.23 8.47
CA PRO A 150 -5.17 -10.52 8.42
C PRO A 150 -5.03 -9.50 9.56
N VAL A 151 -3.86 -9.51 10.20
CA VAL A 151 -3.45 -8.53 11.20
C VAL A 151 -2.17 -7.86 10.74
N ASN A 152 -2.19 -6.53 10.57
CA ASN A 152 -0.97 -5.76 10.38
C ASN A 152 -0.32 -5.50 11.76
N CYS A 153 0.83 -6.13 12.00
CA CYS A 153 1.55 -6.09 13.27
C CYS A 153 2.20 -4.72 13.57
N ARG A 154 2.42 -3.86 12.55
CA ARG A 154 2.87 -2.47 12.78
C ARG A 154 1.76 -1.57 13.31
N GLN A 155 0.52 -1.80 12.90
CA GLN A 155 -0.65 -1.07 13.42
C GLN A 155 -1.10 -1.63 14.77
N ARG A 156 -1.08 -2.95 14.94
CA ARG A 156 -1.47 -3.66 16.17
C ARG A 156 -0.22 -4.22 16.86
N MET A 157 0.50 -3.33 17.55
CA MET A 157 1.78 -3.65 18.17
C MET A 157 1.63 -4.45 19.47
N GLY A 158 2.05 -5.71 19.44
CA GLY A 158 2.14 -6.59 20.62
C GLY A 158 0.99 -7.58 20.73
N ASP A 159 1.24 -8.66 21.47
CA ASP A 159 0.38 -9.85 21.54
C ASP A 159 -1.07 -9.54 21.90
N ASP A 160 -1.28 -8.67 22.89
CA ASP A 160 -2.61 -8.28 23.36
C ASP A 160 -3.45 -7.61 22.25
N ALA A 161 -2.83 -6.74 21.45
CA ALA A 161 -3.50 -6.01 20.39
C ALA A 161 -3.83 -6.92 19.20
N VAL A 162 -2.93 -7.86 18.88
CA VAL A 162 -3.18 -8.89 17.86
C VAL A 162 -4.32 -9.80 18.29
N LEU A 163 -4.27 -10.34 19.51
CA LEU A 163 -5.32 -11.21 20.03
C LEU A 163 -6.68 -10.52 20.11
N LEU A 164 -6.72 -9.26 20.54
CA LEU A 164 -7.96 -8.50 20.55
C LEU A 164 -8.56 -8.38 19.15
N ALA A 165 -7.74 -8.16 18.12
CA ALA A 165 -8.22 -8.11 16.73
C ALA A 165 -8.78 -9.45 16.26
N LEU A 166 -8.13 -10.57 16.61
CA LEU A 166 -8.58 -11.91 16.26
C LEU A 166 -9.87 -12.31 16.99
N VAL A 167 -9.99 -11.99 18.29
CA VAL A 167 -11.23 -12.23 19.04
C VAL A 167 -12.37 -11.38 18.48
N ARG A 168 -12.11 -10.11 18.13
CA ARG A 168 -13.10 -9.20 17.56
C ARG A 168 -13.63 -9.61 16.18
N HIS A 169 -12.87 -10.42 15.44
CA HIS A 169 -13.37 -11.04 14.22
C HIS A 169 -14.55 -11.97 14.48
N PHE A 170 -14.55 -12.68 15.62
CA PHE A 170 -15.64 -13.59 16.03
C PHE A 170 -16.66 -12.94 16.98
N ASP A 171 -16.24 -11.96 17.78
CA ASP A 171 -17.08 -11.18 18.70
C ASP A 171 -16.77 -9.68 18.57
N PRO A 172 -17.46 -8.96 17.66
CA PRO A 172 -17.21 -7.54 17.41
C PRO A 172 -17.39 -6.63 18.64
N HIS A 173 -18.16 -7.07 19.64
CA HIS A 173 -18.44 -6.32 20.86
C HIS A 173 -17.49 -6.65 22.01
N PHE A 174 -16.47 -7.50 21.77
CA PHE A 174 -15.51 -7.87 22.80
C PHE A 174 -14.80 -6.62 23.36
N PRO A 175 -14.78 -6.46 24.70
CA PRO A 175 -14.26 -5.25 25.34
C PRO A 175 -12.74 -5.12 25.15
N GLU A 176 -12.26 -3.88 25.07
CA GLU A 176 -10.83 -3.61 24.87
C GLU A 176 -9.96 -3.98 26.08
N ARG A 177 -10.55 -3.89 27.27
CA ARG A 177 -9.86 -4.06 28.56
C ARG A 177 -10.62 -5.04 29.44
N GLY A 178 -9.94 -5.52 30.49
CA GLY A 178 -10.51 -6.44 31.48
C GLY A 178 -10.24 -7.91 31.21
N PHE A 179 -9.45 -8.23 30.18
CA PHE A 179 -9.02 -9.59 29.86
C PHE A 179 -7.51 -9.62 29.66
N SER A 180 -6.86 -10.59 30.28
CA SER A 180 -5.47 -10.95 30.05
C SER A 180 -5.28 -11.63 28.68
N ILE A 181 -4.02 -11.70 28.25
CA ILE A 181 -3.62 -12.43 27.03
C ILE A 181 -4.12 -13.89 27.06
N ALA A 182 -3.97 -14.56 28.20
CA ALA A 182 -4.41 -15.95 28.38
C ALA A 182 -5.94 -16.10 28.24
N GLU A 183 -6.72 -15.18 28.83
CA GLU A 183 -8.18 -15.22 28.71
C GLU A 183 -8.65 -14.91 27.28
N LYS A 184 -7.95 -14.03 26.56
CA LYS A 184 -8.23 -13.76 25.13
C LYS A 184 -7.90 -14.97 24.25
N LEU A 185 -6.77 -15.64 24.49
CA LEU A 185 -6.41 -16.89 23.81
C LEU A 185 -7.45 -17.98 24.04
N GLU A 186 -7.87 -18.18 25.29
CA GLU A 186 -8.91 -19.17 25.63
C GLU A 186 -10.27 -18.81 25.03
N THR A 187 -10.59 -17.52 24.93
CA THR A 187 -11.80 -17.05 24.25
C THR A 187 -11.73 -17.36 22.75
N LEU A 188 -10.62 -17.05 22.10
CA LEU A 188 -10.38 -17.40 20.69
C LEU A 188 -10.53 -18.91 20.47
N ARG A 189 -9.85 -19.73 21.29
CA ARG A 189 -9.93 -21.20 21.23
C ARG A 189 -11.37 -21.70 21.30
N ARG A 190 -12.16 -21.19 22.25
CA ARG A 190 -13.60 -21.54 22.40
C ARG A 190 -14.44 -21.18 21.17
N HIS A 191 -14.14 -20.06 20.50
CA HIS A 191 -14.82 -19.70 19.24
C HIS A 191 -14.49 -20.71 18.13
N LEU A 192 -13.21 -21.08 17.99
CA LEU A 192 -12.79 -22.07 16.98
C LEU A 192 -13.46 -23.42 17.21
N GLU A 193 -13.52 -23.88 18.46
CA GLU A 193 -14.17 -25.14 18.84
C GLU A 193 -15.67 -25.14 18.61
N LYS A 194 -16.35 -24.08 19.04
CA LYS A 194 -17.79 -23.95 18.88
C LYS A 194 -18.21 -23.94 17.41
N LEU A 195 -17.44 -23.25 16.56
CA LEU A 195 -17.73 -23.10 15.14
C LEU A 195 -17.17 -24.27 14.30
N LYS A 196 -16.31 -25.12 14.88
CA LYS A 196 -15.59 -26.21 14.18
C LYS A 196 -14.86 -25.73 12.92
N ILE A 197 -14.28 -24.53 12.98
CA ILE A 197 -13.58 -23.91 11.86
C ILE A 197 -12.07 -24.09 11.99
N HIS A 198 -11.40 -24.17 10.86
CA HIS A 198 -9.95 -24.03 10.77
C HIS A 198 -9.61 -22.57 10.47
N PHE A 199 -8.88 -21.91 11.37
CA PHE A 199 -8.61 -20.48 11.28
C PHE A 199 -7.19 -20.19 10.83
N ILE A 200 -7.04 -19.46 9.72
CA ILE A 200 -5.74 -19.02 9.21
C ILE A 200 -5.50 -17.58 9.66
N VAL A 201 -4.51 -17.39 10.53
CA VAL A 201 -4.06 -16.07 10.99
C VAL A 201 -2.94 -15.58 10.08
N ILE A 202 -3.16 -14.45 9.40
CA ILE A 202 -2.10 -13.79 8.63
C ILE A 202 -1.49 -12.69 9.49
N LEU A 203 -0.25 -12.86 9.92
CA LEU A 203 0.51 -11.85 10.66
C LEU A 203 1.40 -11.08 9.68
N ASP A 204 0.90 -9.93 9.22
CA ASP A 204 1.60 -9.07 8.28
C ASP A 204 2.58 -8.12 8.98
N GLU A 205 3.73 -7.88 8.35
CA GLU A 205 4.88 -7.16 8.93
C GLU A 205 5.28 -7.70 10.32
N VAL A 206 5.40 -9.02 10.43
CA VAL A 206 5.62 -9.76 11.69
C VAL A 206 6.89 -9.32 12.44
N ASP A 207 7.87 -8.74 11.75
CA ASP A 207 9.08 -8.14 12.35
C ASP A 207 8.75 -7.20 13.52
N ALA A 208 7.67 -6.43 13.39
CA ALA A 208 7.28 -5.45 14.39
C ALA A 208 6.78 -6.12 15.68
N LEU A 209 6.06 -7.23 15.53
CA LEU A 209 5.59 -8.05 16.65
C LEU A 209 6.77 -8.75 17.32
N LEU A 210 7.61 -9.44 16.55
CA LEU A 210 8.75 -10.21 17.06
C LEU A 210 9.74 -9.34 17.83
N LYS A 211 10.01 -8.12 17.35
CA LYS A 211 10.90 -7.17 18.05
C LYS A 211 10.34 -6.67 19.37
N LYS A 212 9.01 -6.59 19.51
CA LYS A 212 8.34 -6.02 20.69
C LYS A 212 8.02 -7.08 21.75
N SER A 213 7.49 -8.22 21.31
CA SER A 213 6.91 -9.25 22.17
C SER A 213 7.60 -10.60 22.04
N GLY A 214 8.64 -10.72 21.21
CA GLY A 214 9.27 -12.01 20.95
C GLY A 214 8.35 -12.97 20.19
N ALA A 215 8.52 -14.28 20.42
CA ALA A 215 7.77 -15.34 19.72
C ALA A 215 6.61 -15.93 20.57
N ASP A 216 6.25 -15.31 21.69
CA ASP A 216 5.31 -15.86 22.68
C ASP A 216 3.92 -16.13 22.07
N LEU A 217 3.40 -15.21 21.26
CA LEU A 217 2.13 -15.40 20.58
C LEU A 217 2.18 -16.54 19.55
N ILE A 218 3.29 -16.66 18.83
CA ILE A 218 3.50 -17.73 17.83
C ILE A 218 3.51 -19.09 18.53
N TYR A 219 4.21 -19.18 19.66
CA TYR A 219 4.22 -20.39 20.50
C TYR A 219 2.83 -20.73 21.03
N SER A 220 2.07 -19.72 21.46
CA SER A 220 0.70 -19.89 21.93
C SER A 220 -0.23 -20.46 20.85
N PHE A 221 -0.12 -19.98 19.61
CA PHE A 221 -0.89 -20.53 18.49
C PHE A 221 -0.42 -21.93 18.08
N ALA A 222 0.89 -22.18 18.09
CA ALA A 222 1.45 -23.51 17.84
C ALA A 222 0.87 -24.55 18.81
N ARG A 223 0.82 -24.19 20.10
CA ARG A 223 0.29 -25.05 21.16
C ARG A 223 -1.21 -25.33 20.99
N ILE A 224 -2.00 -24.31 20.66
CA ILE A 224 -3.43 -24.51 20.32
C ILE A 224 -3.56 -25.52 19.18
N ALA A 225 -2.66 -25.47 18.21
CA ALA A 225 -2.69 -26.34 17.05
C ALA A 225 -2.33 -27.81 17.35
N GLU A 226 -1.49 -28.06 18.36
CA GLU A 226 -1.14 -29.40 18.85
C GLU A 226 -2.23 -30.00 19.74
N GLU A 227 -2.85 -29.17 20.60
CA GLU A 227 -3.89 -29.61 21.54
C GLU A 227 -5.26 -29.82 20.86
N SER A 228 -5.51 -29.13 19.74
CA SER A 228 -6.78 -29.20 19.02
C SER A 228 -6.82 -30.34 18.01
N THR A 229 -7.84 -31.20 18.10
CA THR A 229 -8.09 -32.24 17.09
C THR A 229 -8.76 -31.63 15.86
N ALA A 230 -8.52 -32.19 14.66
CA ALA A 230 -9.18 -31.77 13.41
C ALA A 230 -10.71 -31.56 13.55
N ALA A 231 -11.41 -32.40 14.33
CA ALA A 231 -12.86 -32.33 14.55
C ALA A 231 -13.34 -31.17 15.45
N LYS A 232 -12.44 -30.49 16.17
CA LYS A 232 -12.72 -29.41 17.13
C LYS A 232 -12.29 -28.03 16.61
N GLY A 233 -11.99 -27.87 15.32
CA GLY A 233 -11.37 -26.64 14.83
C GLY A 233 -9.88 -26.54 15.20
N ASN A 234 -9.14 -25.73 14.46
CA ASN A 234 -7.68 -25.65 14.56
C ASN A 234 -7.18 -24.28 14.07
N ILE A 235 -5.92 -23.95 14.29
CA ILE A 235 -5.28 -22.71 13.90
C ILE A 235 -4.07 -22.96 12.99
N SER A 236 -3.81 -22.04 12.09
CA SER A 236 -2.68 -22.06 11.15
C SER A 236 -2.19 -20.65 10.93
N MET A 237 -0.89 -20.49 10.65
CA MET A 237 -0.27 -19.18 10.60
C MET A 237 0.36 -18.90 9.23
N MET A 238 0.17 -17.69 8.75
CA MET A 238 0.92 -17.14 7.63
C MET A 238 1.66 -15.90 8.11
N LEU A 239 2.98 -16.00 8.23
CA LEU A 239 3.82 -14.90 8.68
C LEU A 239 4.37 -14.17 7.46
N ILE A 240 4.25 -12.84 7.43
CA ILE A 240 4.76 -12.02 6.33
C ILE A 240 5.81 -11.05 6.87
N SER A 241 6.96 -11.01 6.21
CA SER A 241 8.04 -10.08 6.52
C SER A 241 8.60 -9.44 5.25
N GLN A 242 9.29 -8.31 5.43
CA GLN A 242 10.12 -7.73 4.38
C GLN A 242 11.48 -8.40 4.26
N ARG A 243 11.96 -9.08 5.31
CA ARG A 243 13.31 -9.63 5.40
C ARG A 243 13.30 -11.13 5.65
N PRO A 244 14.21 -11.91 5.04
CA PRO A 244 14.31 -13.34 5.30
C PRO A 244 14.73 -13.65 6.74
N ASN A 245 15.48 -12.76 7.38
CA ASN A 245 16.02 -12.95 8.73
C ASN A 245 15.02 -12.65 9.86
N ALA A 246 13.76 -12.32 9.55
CA ALA A 246 12.76 -12.09 10.58
C ALA A 246 12.55 -13.32 11.48
N LEU A 247 12.77 -14.51 10.94
CA LEU A 247 12.72 -15.76 11.70
C LEU A 247 13.87 -15.90 12.72
N GLU A 248 14.98 -15.16 12.59
CA GLU A 248 16.09 -15.22 13.56
C GLU A 248 15.72 -14.65 14.94
N TYR A 249 14.66 -13.83 15.01
CA TYR A 249 14.12 -13.34 16.29
C TYR A 249 13.28 -14.39 17.03
N MET A 250 13.03 -15.54 16.41
CA MET A 250 12.34 -16.66 17.03
C MET A 250 13.34 -17.60 17.71
N ASP A 251 12.94 -18.19 18.83
CA ASP A 251 13.73 -19.21 19.49
C ASP A 251 13.76 -20.52 18.68
N ARG A 252 14.67 -21.44 19.02
CA ARG A 252 14.79 -22.72 18.31
C ARG A 252 13.50 -23.55 18.35
N ALA A 253 12.68 -23.42 19.39
CA ALA A 253 11.43 -24.15 19.53
C ALA A 253 10.36 -23.62 18.56
N ALA A 254 10.15 -22.30 18.50
CA ALA A 254 9.20 -21.70 17.57
C ALA A 254 9.67 -21.85 16.10
N LEU A 255 10.98 -21.80 15.85
CA LEU A 255 11.57 -22.16 14.56
C LEU A 255 11.38 -23.63 14.18
N SER A 256 11.29 -24.55 15.13
CA SER A 256 11.03 -25.96 14.84
C SER A 256 9.55 -26.19 14.47
N THR A 257 8.65 -25.38 15.03
CA THR A 257 7.23 -25.39 14.69
C THR A 257 7.01 -24.92 13.24
N PHE A 258 7.76 -23.91 12.82
CA PHE A 258 7.87 -23.54 11.41
C PHE A 258 8.80 -24.52 10.71
N ARG A 259 8.26 -25.56 10.07
CA ARG A 259 9.08 -26.43 9.20
C ARG A 259 9.93 -25.51 8.31
N ARG A 260 11.27 -25.57 8.43
CA ARG A 260 12.21 -24.66 7.72
C ARG A 260 11.98 -24.64 6.20
N SER A 261 11.30 -25.66 5.67
CA SER A 261 10.89 -25.79 4.28
C SER A 261 9.73 -24.89 3.85
N ASN A 262 8.89 -24.42 4.77
CA ASN A 262 7.62 -23.74 4.43
C ASN A 262 7.80 -22.24 4.19
N VAL A 263 8.81 -21.92 3.38
CA VAL A 263 9.19 -20.54 3.05
C VAL A 263 8.81 -20.24 1.61
N VAL A 264 8.24 -19.05 1.39
CA VAL A 264 7.86 -18.54 0.07
C VAL A 264 8.51 -17.18 -0.14
N GLU A 265 9.44 -17.12 -1.08
CA GLU A 265 10.11 -15.89 -1.49
C GLU A 265 9.29 -15.12 -2.53
N PHE A 266 9.25 -13.81 -2.35
CA PHE A 266 8.63 -12.84 -3.27
C PHE A 266 9.71 -11.91 -3.81
N PRO A 267 10.32 -12.24 -4.97
CA PRO A 267 11.29 -11.36 -5.61
C PRO A 267 10.64 -10.04 -6.06
N PRO A 268 11.42 -8.96 -6.22
CA PRO A 268 10.97 -7.74 -6.91
C PRO A 268 10.39 -8.07 -8.28
N TYR A 269 9.39 -7.31 -8.71
CA TYR A 269 8.85 -7.47 -10.06
C TYR A 269 9.81 -6.92 -11.10
N ASP A 270 9.92 -7.59 -12.24
CA ASP A 270 10.59 -7.01 -13.40
C ASP A 270 9.68 -6.03 -14.15
N ARG A 271 10.26 -5.30 -15.11
CA ARG A 271 9.55 -4.33 -15.95
C ARG A 271 8.32 -4.92 -16.67
N LYS A 272 8.45 -6.12 -17.25
CA LYS A 272 7.36 -6.77 -17.98
C LYS A 272 6.25 -7.18 -17.03
N GLU A 273 6.61 -7.74 -15.87
CA GLU A 273 5.65 -8.11 -14.84
C GLU A 273 4.87 -6.89 -14.32
N LEU A 274 5.55 -5.76 -14.09
CA LEU A 274 4.90 -4.50 -13.70
C LEU A 274 3.96 -3.96 -14.78
N ARG A 275 4.37 -4.01 -16.05
CA ARG A 275 3.55 -3.62 -17.19
C ARG A 275 2.25 -4.43 -17.25
N ASP A 276 2.35 -5.75 -17.12
CA ASP A 276 1.19 -6.66 -17.15
C ASP A 276 0.24 -6.42 -15.95
N ILE A 277 0.80 -6.16 -14.76
CA ILE A 277 0.01 -5.77 -13.58
C ILE A 277 -0.71 -4.43 -13.82
N LEU A 278 -0.02 -3.43 -14.35
CA LEU A 278 -0.60 -2.13 -14.65
C LEU A 278 -1.70 -2.22 -15.71
N ALA A 279 -1.49 -3.00 -16.77
CA ALA A 279 -2.48 -3.19 -17.84
C ALA A 279 -3.79 -3.78 -17.28
N ASP A 280 -3.71 -4.78 -16.39
CA ASP A 280 -4.89 -5.31 -15.69
C ASP A 280 -5.59 -4.23 -14.86
N ARG A 281 -4.82 -3.37 -14.17
CA ARG A 281 -5.36 -2.30 -13.34
C ARG A 281 -6.01 -1.20 -14.16
N VAL A 282 -5.42 -0.83 -15.30
CA VAL A 282 -6.01 0.11 -16.26
C VAL A 282 -7.36 -0.42 -16.74
N GLY A 283 -7.44 -1.68 -17.16
CA GLY A 283 -8.70 -2.29 -17.62
C GLY A 283 -9.81 -2.35 -16.56
N LEU A 284 -9.43 -2.43 -15.28
CA LEU A 284 -10.37 -2.45 -14.16
C LEU A 284 -10.79 -1.04 -13.71
N ALA A 285 -9.86 -0.09 -13.68
CA ALA A 285 -10.03 1.20 -13.03
C ALA A 285 -10.32 2.37 -13.96
N MET A 286 -9.85 2.31 -15.21
CA MET A 286 -9.86 3.43 -16.15
C MET A 286 -10.91 3.23 -17.23
N HIS A 287 -11.41 4.32 -17.82
CA HIS A 287 -12.23 4.23 -19.03
C HIS A 287 -11.38 3.78 -20.24
N PRO A 288 -11.94 3.00 -21.18
CA PRO A 288 -11.21 2.59 -22.38
C PRO A 288 -10.72 3.81 -23.17
N GLY A 289 -9.43 3.80 -23.54
CA GLY A 289 -8.81 4.88 -24.32
C GLY A 289 -8.28 6.06 -23.50
N THR A 290 -8.49 6.12 -22.19
CA THR A 290 -8.00 7.24 -21.36
C THR A 290 -6.55 7.08 -20.92
N VAL A 291 -5.97 5.89 -21.04
CA VAL A 291 -4.56 5.60 -20.75
C VAL A 291 -3.97 4.83 -21.92
N GLY A 292 -2.98 5.40 -22.59
CA GLY A 292 -2.23 4.76 -23.67
C GLY A 292 -1.27 3.67 -23.17
N GLU A 293 -0.98 2.68 -24.02
CA GLU A 293 -0.02 1.61 -23.73
C GLU A 293 1.40 2.15 -23.46
N ASP A 294 1.78 3.24 -24.12
CA ASP A 294 3.06 3.93 -23.91
C ASP A 294 3.18 4.54 -22.51
N LEU A 295 2.06 4.96 -21.90
CA LEU A 295 2.02 5.41 -20.50
C LEU A 295 2.15 4.26 -19.52
N VAL A 296 1.50 3.14 -19.81
CA VAL A 296 1.67 1.92 -19.02
C VAL A 296 3.15 1.50 -19.02
N ASP A 297 3.79 1.53 -20.20
CA ASP A 297 5.22 1.28 -20.35
C ASP A 297 6.10 2.29 -19.61
N MET A 298 5.73 3.59 -19.62
CA MET A 298 6.45 4.63 -18.89
C MET A 298 6.37 4.43 -17.37
N ILE A 299 5.20 4.11 -16.83
CA ILE A 299 5.02 3.86 -15.38
C ILE A 299 5.76 2.59 -14.98
N ALA A 300 5.70 1.54 -15.81
CA ALA A 300 6.45 0.31 -15.59
C ALA A 300 7.97 0.54 -15.58
N ASP A 301 8.49 1.36 -16.51
CA ASP A 301 9.92 1.76 -16.53
C ASP A 301 10.32 2.41 -15.21
N ILE A 302 9.54 3.39 -14.74
CA ILE A 302 9.82 4.13 -13.50
C ILE A 302 9.80 3.20 -12.28
N ALA A 303 8.81 2.31 -12.19
CA ALA A 303 8.65 1.44 -11.03
C ALA A 303 9.61 0.22 -11.04
N ALA A 304 10.13 -0.16 -12.20
CA ALA A 304 11.06 -1.29 -12.35
C ALA A 304 12.40 -1.06 -11.62
N GLU A 305 12.79 0.19 -11.37
CA GLU A 305 13.96 0.53 -10.55
C GLU A 305 13.89 -0.13 -9.16
N PHE A 306 12.69 -0.21 -8.59
CA PHE A 306 12.44 -0.77 -7.26
C PHE A 306 11.74 -2.14 -7.30
N GLY A 307 11.15 -2.50 -8.45
CA GLY A 307 10.32 -3.69 -8.61
C GLY A 307 9.06 -3.68 -7.73
N ASP A 308 8.51 -2.49 -7.48
CA ASP A 308 7.40 -2.24 -6.54
C ASP A 308 6.09 -1.98 -7.31
N ALA A 309 5.17 -2.95 -7.27
CA ALA A 309 3.86 -2.81 -7.92
C ALA A 309 2.92 -1.83 -7.19
N ARG A 310 3.11 -1.62 -5.89
CA ARG A 310 2.34 -0.61 -5.13
C ARG A 310 2.69 0.77 -5.67
N TYR A 311 3.98 1.05 -5.84
CA TYR A 311 4.46 2.31 -6.39
C TYR A 311 3.96 2.53 -7.83
N ALA A 312 4.02 1.50 -8.67
CA ALA A 312 3.48 1.57 -10.03
C ALA A 312 1.98 1.96 -10.05
N ILE A 313 1.17 1.30 -9.22
CA ILE A 313 -0.27 1.56 -9.13
C ILE A 313 -0.56 2.96 -8.57
N GLU A 314 0.23 3.39 -7.58
CA GLU A 314 0.13 4.75 -7.02
C GLU A 314 0.45 5.83 -8.06
N LEU A 315 1.48 5.62 -8.89
CA LEU A 315 1.79 6.52 -9.99
C LEU A 315 0.63 6.63 -10.98
N LEU A 316 -0.01 5.50 -11.33
CA LEU A 316 -1.18 5.48 -12.19
C LEU A 316 -2.36 6.24 -11.57
N GLU A 317 -2.65 5.99 -10.29
CA GLU A 317 -3.72 6.68 -9.55
C GLU A 317 -3.47 8.20 -9.52
N LYS A 318 -2.25 8.62 -9.15
CA LYS A 318 -1.91 10.04 -9.09
C LYS A 318 -1.91 10.70 -10.46
N ALA A 319 -1.47 10.01 -11.51
CA ALA A 319 -1.53 10.54 -12.86
C ALA A 319 -2.98 10.73 -13.33
N GLY A 320 -3.88 9.80 -13.01
CA GLY A 320 -5.30 9.96 -13.29
C GLY A 320 -5.96 11.09 -12.47
N MET A 321 -5.58 11.26 -11.20
CA MET A 321 -6.06 12.38 -10.37
C MET A 321 -5.65 13.74 -10.97
N LEU A 322 -4.41 13.87 -11.43
CA LEU A 322 -3.93 15.09 -12.10
C LEU A 322 -4.67 15.35 -13.42
N ALA A 323 -4.99 14.30 -14.18
CA ALA A 323 -5.80 14.43 -15.40
C ALA A 323 -7.21 14.96 -15.08
N ASP A 324 -7.87 14.41 -14.06
CA ASP A 324 -9.19 14.85 -13.60
C ASP A 324 -9.17 16.30 -13.08
N GLU A 325 -8.14 16.68 -12.33
CA GLU A 325 -7.94 18.06 -11.87
C GLU A 325 -7.83 19.06 -13.03
N GLU A 326 -7.15 18.66 -14.10
CA GLU A 326 -7.03 19.45 -15.34
C GLU A 326 -8.27 19.33 -16.27
N SER A 327 -9.26 18.51 -15.89
CA SER A 327 -10.42 18.17 -16.73
C SER A 327 -10.00 17.61 -18.11
N ALA A 328 -8.90 16.87 -18.16
CA ALA A 328 -8.39 16.22 -19.35
C ALA A 328 -9.18 14.94 -19.66
N GLU A 329 -9.39 14.66 -20.95
CA GLU A 329 -10.09 13.44 -21.40
C GLU A 329 -9.20 12.19 -21.32
N GLU A 330 -7.87 12.38 -21.30
CA GLU A 330 -6.87 11.32 -21.26
C GLU A 330 -5.73 11.67 -20.30
N VAL A 331 -5.11 10.64 -19.74
CA VAL A 331 -3.85 10.78 -19.03
C VAL A 331 -2.76 11.01 -20.07
N VAL A 332 -1.89 12.00 -19.84
CA VAL A 332 -0.73 12.29 -20.69
C VAL A 332 0.58 12.11 -19.91
N PRO A 333 1.74 12.01 -20.58
CA PRO A 333 3.02 11.78 -19.88
C PRO A 333 3.36 12.83 -18.81
N GLU A 334 2.89 14.07 -18.97
CA GLU A 334 3.13 15.13 -17.99
C GLU A 334 2.41 14.85 -16.65
N HIS A 335 1.24 14.20 -16.67
CA HIS A 335 0.56 13.77 -15.44
C HIS A 335 1.37 12.70 -14.71
N VAL A 336 1.99 11.76 -15.42
CA VAL A 336 2.86 10.72 -14.81
C VAL A 336 4.10 11.35 -14.17
N ARG A 337 4.74 12.32 -14.85
CA ARG A 337 5.86 13.07 -14.27
C ARG A 337 5.43 13.88 -13.06
N GLY A 338 4.25 14.51 -13.14
CA GLY A 338 3.62 15.21 -12.02
C GLY A 338 3.41 14.28 -10.84
N ALA A 339 2.81 13.11 -11.06
CA ALA A 339 2.59 12.09 -10.05
C ALA A 339 3.90 11.67 -9.38
N LYS A 340 4.95 11.42 -10.15
CA LYS A 340 6.24 11.02 -9.59
C LYS A 340 6.84 12.09 -8.69
N ALA A 341 6.81 13.36 -9.09
CA ALA A 341 7.30 14.46 -8.27
C ALA A 341 6.51 14.65 -6.96
N HIS A 342 5.24 14.24 -6.92
CA HIS A 342 4.43 14.24 -5.70
C HIS A 342 4.73 13.05 -4.77
N VAL A 343 4.97 11.86 -5.35
CA VAL A 343 5.24 10.64 -4.56
C VAL A 343 6.66 10.62 -4.01
N HIS A 344 7.63 11.16 -4.75
CA HIS A 344 9.01 11.34 -4.29
C HIS A 344 9.43 12.81 -4.43
N PRO A 345 9.41 13.60 -3.34
CA PRO A 345 10.07 14.90 -3.31
C PRO A 345 11.58 14.67 -3.30
N THR A 346 12.22 14.54 -4.47
CA THR A 346 13.68 14.34 -4.55
C THR A 346 14.44 15.65 -4.36
N ASP A 347 15.71 15.55 -3.91
CA ASP A 347 16.75 16.61 -3.87
C ASP A 347 17.17 17.08 -5.28
N VAL A 348 16.22 17.19 -6.21
CA VAL A 348 16.38 17.62 -7.59
C VAL A 348 17.03 18.99 -7.68
N GLN A 349 16.62 19.92 -6.83
CA GLN A 349 17.11 21.31 -6.86
C GLN A 349 18.62 21.35 -6.62
N ASP A 350 19.14 20.52 -5.73
CA ASP A 350 20.58 20.44 -5.43
C ASP A 350 21.36 19.83 -6.61
N ARG A 351 20.79 18.83 -7.29
CA ARG A 351 21.38 18.25 -8.51
C ARG A 351 21.39 19.25 -9.66
N LEU A 352 20.29 19.99 -9.88
CA LEU A 352 20.20 21.05 -10.89
C LEU A 352 21.17 22.21 -10.62
N ALA A 353 21.40 22.55 -9.34
CA ALA A 353 22.34 23.59 -8.94
C ALA A 353 23.79 23.26 -9.31
N ARG A 354 24.17 21.97 -9.31
CA ARG A 354 25.53 21.48 -9.61
C ARG A 354 25.86 21.44 -11.11
N LEU A 355 24.88 21.61 -11.99
CA LEU A 355 25.11 21.56 -13.44
C LEU A 355 25.86 22.79 -13.96
N ASP A 356 26.84 22.54 -14.82
CA ASP A 356 27.46 23.58 -15.65
C ASP A 356 26.50 24.07 -16.76
N VAL A 357 26.81 25.22 -17.37
CA VAL A 357 25.94 25.85 -18.37
C VAL A 357 25.69 24.93 -19.58
N PRO A 358 26.70 24.25 -20.18
CA PRO A 358 26.45 23.34 -21.28
C PRO A 358 25.47 22.21 -20.93
N LYS A 359 25.59 21.61 -19.74
CA LYS A 359 24.65 20.58 -19.26
C LYS A 359 23.26 21.12 -18.98
N LYS A 360 23.13 22.36 -18.50
CA LYS A 360 21.82 23.03 -18.33
C LYS A 360 21.12 23.27 -19.66
N LEU A 361 21.87 23.67 -20.69
CA LEU A 361 21.31 23.95 -22.02
C LEU A 361 20.82 22.69 -22.72
N ILE A 362 21.58 21.58 -22.64
CA ILE A 362 21.11 20.29 -23.20
C ILE A 362 19.93 19.73 -22.40
N LEU A 363 19.94 19.86 -21.06
CA LEU A 363 18.79 19.45 -20.26
C LEU A 363 17.53 20.28 -20.58
N LEU A 364 17.68 21.58 -20.84
CA LEU A 364 16.59 22.45 -21.29
C LEU A 364 16.07 22.04 -22.67
N ALA A 365 16.96 21.70 -23.60
CA ALA A 365 16.60 21.21 -24.92
C ALA A 365 15.81 19.89 -24.84
N ILE A 366 16.30 18.93 -24.06
CA ILE A 366 15.60 17.66 -23.78
C ILE A 366 14.22 17.95 -23.19
N ALA A 367 14.14 18.81 -22.17
CA ALA A 367 12.89 19.17 -21.50
C ALA A 367 11.87 19.83 -22.45
N ARG A 368 12.30 20.74 -23.33
CA ARG A 368 11.42 21.38 -24.31
C ARG A 368 10.88 20.38 -25.33
N LYS A 369 11.74 19.47 -25.81
CA LYS A 369 11.37 18.47 -26.83
C LYS A 369 10.47 17.36 -26.28
N ILE A 370 10.70 16.94 -25.04
CA ILE A 370 9.99 15.82 -24.40
C ILE A 370 8.60 16.20 -23.85
N ARG A 371 8.25 17.49 -23.79
CA ARG A 371 6.90 17.93 -23.38
C ARG A 371 5.77 17.23 -24.13
N LYS A 372 6.01 16.85 -25.39
CA LYS A 372 5.01 16.22 -26.28
C LYS A 372 5.27 14.74 -26.56
N LYS A 373 6.27 14.11 -25.94
CA LYS A 373 6.68 12.73 -26.25
C LYS A 373 7.08 11.99 -24.96
N ALA A 374 6.83 10.68 -24.86
CA ALA A 374 7.31 9.87 -23.75
C ALA A 374 8.84 9.71 -23.78
N TYR A 375 9.40 9.53 -24.98
CA TYR A 375 10.82 9.42 -25.26
C TYR A 375 11.22 10.32 -26.43
N ILE A 376 12.47 10.77 -26.44
CA ILE A 376 13.08 11.43 -27.59
C ILE A 376 14.35 10.70 -28.00
N THR A 377 14.75 10.81 -29.27
CA THR A 377 16.01 10.23 -29.74
C THR A 377 17.20 11.14 -29.40
N MET A 378 18.42 10.61 -29.48
CA MET A 378 19.63 11.43 -29.39
C MET A 378 19.66 12.55 -30.44
N GLY A 379 19.19 12.28 -31.67
CA GLY A 379 19.08 13.30 -32.74
C GLY A 379 18.01 14.37 -32.45
N ASP A 380 16.89 14.00 -31.82
CA ASP A 380 15.90 14.97 -31.33
C ASP A 380 16.51 15.91 -30.27
N ALA A 381 17.32 15.36 -29.37
CA ALA A 381 18.00 16.15 -28.34
C ALA A 381 19.07 17.08 -28.95
N GLU A 382 19.85 16.60 -29.91
CA GLU A 382 20.89 17.37 -30.61
C GLU A 382 20.30 18.54 -31.40
N SER A 383 19.29 18.28 -32.24
CA SER A 383 18.60 19.34 -32.99
C SER A 383 17.96 20.39 -32.08
N SER A 384 17.38 19.97 -30.95
CA SER A 384 16.81 20.93 -29.98
C SER A 384 17.91 21.69 -29.24
N TYR A 385 19.07 21.10 -29.00
CA TYR A 385 20.18 21.72 -28.29
C TYR A 385 20.83 22.83 -29.10
N GLU A 386 20.97 22.67 -30.41
CA GLU A 386 21.47 23.72 -31.30
C GLU A 386 20.60 24.98 -31.21
N VAL A 387 19.28 24.82 -31.25
CA VAL A 387 18.31 25.92 -31.11
C VAL A 387 18.44 26.62 -29.75
N VAL A 388 18.57 25.84 -28.67
CA VAL A 388 18.75 26.41 -27.32
C VAL A 388 20.11 27.12 -27.19
N CYS A 389 21.17 26.59 -27.77
CA CYS A 389 22.48 27.25 -27.79
C CYS A 389 22.41 28.61 -28.50
N GLU A 390 21.72 28.69 -29.63
CA GLU A 390 21.52 29.94 -30.38
C GLU A 390 20.76 30.98 -29.54
N GLU A 391 19.66 30.60 -28.89
CA GLU A 391 18.85 31.48 -28.03
C GLU A 391 19.66 32.08 -26.87
N TYR A 392 20.58 31.29 -26.31
CA TYR A 392 21.41 31.69 -25.17
C TYR A 392 22.78 32.25 -25.57
N GLY A 393 23.09 32.36 -26.87
CA GLY A 393 24.35 32.92 -27.37
C GLY A 393 25.58 32.04 -27.12
N GLU A 394 25.39 30.73 -27.01
CA GLU A 394 26.42 29.74 -26.73
C GLU A 394 26.76 28.93 -27.98
N LYS A 395 28.03 28.50 -28.12
CA LYS A 395 28.43 27.66 -29.25
C LYS A 395 28.06 26.20 -28.99
N PRO A 396 27.30 25.54 -29.88
CA PRO A 396 26.96 24.13 -29.71
C PRO A 396 28.22 23.26 -29.73
N ARG A 397 28.22 22.23 -28.88
CA ARG A 397 29.29 21.24 -28.81
C ARG A 397 29.03 20.11 -29.82
N ALA A 398 30.12 19.53 -30.32
CA ALA A 398 30.05 18.40 -31.25
C ALA A 398 29.38 17.16 -30.61
N HIS A 399 28.81 16.30 -31.45
CA HIS A 399 28.06 15.09 -31.08
C HIS A 399 28.72 14.25 -29.96
N THR A 400 30.02 13.95 -30.06
CA THR A 400 30.74 13.15 -29.06
C THR A 400 30.73 13.77 -27.67
N GLN A 401 30.79 15.10 -27.59
CA GLN A 401 30.75 15.83 -26.32
C GLN A 401 29.31 15.92 -25.80
N LEU A 402 28.33 16.10 -26.69
CA LEU A 402 26.91 16.07 -26.36
C LEU A 402 26.52 14.72 -25.73
N TRP A 403 27.02 13.61 -26.29
CA TRP A 403 26.80 12.27 -25.77
C TRP A 403 27.38 12.06 -24.36
N LYS A 404 28.52 12.71 -24.04
CA LYS A 404 29.04 12.73 -22.66
C LYS A 404 28.11 13.48 -21.72
N TYR A 405 27.58 14.63 -22.12
CA TYR A 405 26.64 15.38 -21.29
C TYR A 405 25.35 14.60 -21.02
N VAL A 406 24.82 13.88 -22.00
CA VAL A 406 23.67 12.99 -21.81
C VAL A 406 24.01 11.91 -20.78
N ARG A 407 25.16 11.25 -20.88
CA ARG A 407 25.57 10.25 -19.88
C ARG A 407 25.80 10.83 -18.49
N ASP A 408 26.33 12.05 -18.40
CA ASP A 408 26.49 12.73 -17.11
C ASP A 408 25.13 13.06 -16.48
N LEU A 409 24.15 13.49 -17.28
CA LEU A 409 22.78 13.76 -16.81
C LEU A 409 22.05 12.48 -16.39
N ASP A 410 22.28 11.38 -17.10
CA ASP A 410 21.78 10.04 -16.78
C ASP A 410 22.37 9.54 -15.45
N ALA A 411 23.68 9.67 -15.26
CA ALA A 411 24.35 9.35 -14.01
C ALA A 411 23.89 10.20 -12.81
N LEU A 412 23.41 11.42 -13.05
CA LEU A 412 22.80 12.28 -12.03
C LEU A 412 21.32 11.95 -11.77
N GLY A 413 20.72 11.04 -12.53
CA GLY A 413 19.29 10.71 -12.48
C GLY A 413 18.39 11.86 -12.92
N LEU A 414 18.90 12.80 -13.72
CA LEU A 414 18.11 13.92 -14.26
C LEU A 414 17.41 13.57 -15.57
N ILE A 415 17.94 12.57 -16.29
CA ILE A 415 17.36 11.94 -17.47
C ILE A 415 17.56 10.42 -17.33
N ASP A 416 16.83 9.62 -18.11
CA ASP A 416 17.07 8.19 -18.27
C ASP A 416 17.42 7.89 -19.73
N THR A 417 18.37 6.98 -19.95
CA THR A 417 18.75 6.53 -21.29
C THR A 417 18.56 5.03 -21.49
N LYS A 418 17.97 4.64 -22.62
CA LYS A 418 17.86 3.24 -23.06
C LYS A 418 18.18 3.07 -24.53
N LEU A 419 18.66 1.89 -24.93
CA LEU A 419 18.85 1.57 -26.34
C LEU A 419 17.49 1.31 -27.02
N SER A 420 17.34 1.74 -28.26
CA SER A 420 16.14 1.45 -29.04
C SER A 420 15.98 -0.06 -29.29
N GLY A 421 14.74 -0.55 -29.13
CA GLY A 421 14.35 -1.92 -29.44
C GLY A 421 13.83 -2.08 -30.87
N GLU A 422 13.15 -3.20 -31.15
CA GLU A 422 12.52 -3.47 -32.46
C GLU A 422 11.45 -2.42 -32.79
N GLY A 423 11.50 -1.86 -34.01
CA GLY A 423 10.51 -0.89 -34.52
C GLY A 423 11.02 0.54 -34.71
N VAL A 424 12.24 0.88 -34.25
CA VAL A 424 12.92 2.15 -34.58
C VAL A 424 14.04 1.88 -35.58
N VAL A 425 14.12 2.65 -36.66
CA VAL A 425 15.15 2.49 -37.70
C VAL A 425 16.51 2.86 -37.12
N GLY A 426 17.34 1.85 -36.82
CA GLY A 426 18.70 1.99 -36.29
C GLY A 426 18.82 1.75 -34.76
N LYS A 427 20.05 1.54 -34.29
CA LYS A 427 20.39 1.51 -32.85
C LYS A 427 20.62 2.95 -32.39
N THR A 428 19.61 3.58 -31.79
CA THR A 428 19.71 4.93 -31.23
C THR A 428 19.43 4.91 -29.72
N THR A 429 20.01 5.86 -29.00
CA THR A 429 19.66 6.11 -27.59
C THR A 429 18.32 6.84 -27.54
N LEU A 430 17.39 6.29 -26.76
CA LEU A 430 16.16 6.93 -26.34
C LEU A 430 16.40 7.59 -24.98
N ILE A 431 15.91 8.82 -24.84
CA ILE A 431 16.07 9.66 -23.67
C ILE A 431 14.67 9.95 -23.10
N SER A 432 14.50 9.76 -21.79
CA SER A 432 13.30 10.15 -21.04
C SER A 432 13.64 11.05 -19.86
N LEU A 433 12.64 11.77 -19.34
CA LEU A 433 12.75 12.48 -18.06
C LEU A 433 12.14 11.60 -16.96
N PRO A 434 12.95 11.10 -16.01
CA PRO A 434 12.47 10.20 -14.99
C PRO A 434 11.61 10.93 -13.98
N GLU A 435 12.03 12.09 -13.47
CA GLU A 435 11.55 12.65 -12.20
C GLU A 435 10.73 13.95 -12.28
N ILE A 436 11.08 14.87 -13.19
CA ILE A 436 10.58 16.24 -13.15
C ILE A 436 9.63 16.49 -14.32
N PRO A 437 8.42 17.06 -14.08
CA PRO A 437 7.58 17.55 -15.16
C PRO A 437 8.38 18.46 -16.08
N ALA A 438 8.32 18.19 -17.38
CA ALA A 438 9.12 18.90 -18.37
C ALA A 438 8.87 20.41 -18.29
N LYS A 439 7.63 20.82 -17.97
CA LYS A 439 7.28 22.23 -17.76
C LYS A 439 8.04 22.86 -16.59
N VAL A 440 8.01 22.22 -15.43
CA VAL A 440 8.67 22.69 -14.20
C VAL A 440 10.20 22.73 -14.40
N LEU A 441 10.77 21.72 -15.07
CA LEU A 441 12.18 21.68 -15.38
C LEU A 441 12.59 22.84 -16.31
N CYS A 442 11.83 23.10 -17.38
CA CYS A 442 12.05 24.26 -18.25
C CYS A 442 12.04 25.56 -17.45
N ASP A 443 10.98 25.81 -16.68
CA ASP A 443 10.82 27.07 -15.95
C ASP A 443 11.98 27.29 -14.96
N ASN A 444 12.44 26.24 -14.28
CA ASN A 444 13.57 26.30 -13.36
C ASN A 444 14.90 26.57 -14.08
N LEU A 445 15.15 25.89 -15.20
CA LEU A 445 16.38 26.07 -15.99
C LEU A 445 16.43 27.45 -16.62
N GLU A 446 15.31 27.94 -17.18
CA GLU A 446 15.23 29.27 -17.77
C GLU A 446 15.47 30.37 -16.72
N ARG A 447 14.91 30.23 -15.51
CA ARG A 447 15.20 31.13 -14.38
C ARG A 447 16.69 31.07 -13.97
N SER A 448 17.27 29.88 -13.88
CA SER A 448 18.69 29.72 -13.52
C SER A 448 19.63 30.33 -14.56
N LEU A 449 19.29 30.24 -15.84
CA LEU A 449 20.11 30.78 -16.93
C LEU A 449 19.96 32.30 -17.08
N LYS A 450 18.77 32.85 -16.78
CA LYS A 450 18.53 34.32 -16.76
C LYS A 450 19.26 35.04 -15.62
N ARG A 451 19.46 34.40 -14.46
CA ARG A 451 20.15 34.98 -13.29
C ARG A 451 21.65 35.27 -13.50
N ARG A 452 22.25 34.83 -14.61
CA ARG A 452 23.66 35.04 -14.96
C ARG A 452 23.90 36.20 -15.94
N ARG A 453 22.86 36.90 -16.38
CA ARG A 453 22.98 38.12 -17.19
C ARG A 453 23.08 39.36 -16.34
#